data_AF-A0A0N5CYE4-F1
#
_entry.id   AF-A0A0N5CYE4-F1
#
_cell.length_a   1.000
_cell.length_b   1.000
_cell.length_c   1.000
_cell.angle_alpha   90.00
_cell.angle_beta   90.00
_cell.angle_gamma   90.00
#
_symmetry.space_group_name_H-M   'P 1'
#
loop_
_entity.id
_entity.type
_entity.pdbx_description
1 polymer ?
#
loop_
_entity_poly.entity_id
_entity_poly.type
_entity_poly.pdbx_seq_one_letter_code
_entity_poly.pdbx_strand_id
1 'polypeptide(L)'
;EAVDGSGAQVFKKWEDRTVYVESDVDEELLFNLPFKGHVKITGLVLVGDLDGTHPARIRLFKDRPSMSFETSRVEADQEFSLKQDSNAQIDYPLKASKFSNVTHLSLHFPNNFGDDKTRIYYIGLRGEYISNIRKQVCITTYEARPLLKDHKGEIPDAVQRGVF
;
A
#
# COMPACT_ATOMS: atom_id res chain seq x y z
N GLU A 1 -17.85 -4.75 2.14
CA GLU A 1 -18.37 -4.00 3.30
C GLU A 1 -19.87 -3.88 3.15
N ALA A 2 -20.64 -3.95 4.25
CA ALA A 2 -22.11 -3.93 4.22
C ALA A 2 -22.69 -2.54 3.94
N VAL A 3 -21.95 -1.49 4.29
CA VAL A 3 -22.29 -0.10 3.96
C VAL A 3 -21.13 0.49 3.16
N ASP A 4 -21.41 0.98 1.96
CA ASP A 4 -20.41 1.56 1.08
C ASP A 4 -19.70 2.75 1.76
N GLY A 5 -18.36 2.68 1.85
CA GLY A 5 -17.52 3.69 2.48
C GLY A 5 -17.33 3.56 3.99
N SER A 6 -17.94 2.56 4.65
CA SER A 6 -17.74 2.29 6.09
C SER A 6 -16.31 1.82 6.41
N GLY A 7 -15.61 1.23 5.44
CA GLY A 7 -14.22 0.82 5.56
C GLY A 7 -13.23 1.98 5.73
N ALA A 8 -13.56 3.19 5.28
CA ALA A 8 -12.74 4.37 5.55
C ALA A 8 -12.96 4.89 6.99
N GLN A 9 -14.13 4.62 7.57
CA GLN A 9 -14.51 5.12 8.88
C GLN A 9 -13.84 4.37 10.03
N VAL A 10 -13.25 3.19 9.80
CA VAL A 10 -12.50 2.47 10.83
C VAL A 10 -11.06 2.98 11.00
N PHE A 11 -10.56 3.79 10.06
CA PHE A 11 -9.26 4.47 10.15
C PHE A 11 -9.44 5.91 10.68
N LYS A 12 -9.87 6.02 11.93
CA LYS A 12 -10.15 7.32 12.58
C LYS A 12 -9.26 7.55 13.80
N LYS A 13 -9.51 8.62 14.56
CA LYS A 13 -8.87 8.79 15.87
C LYS A 13 -9.59 7.91 16.90
N TRP A 14 -8.82 7.39 17.87
CA TRP A 14 -9.26 6.46 18.91
C TRP A 14 -10.57 6.83 19.64
N GLU A 15 -10.89 8.12 19.72
CA GLU A 15 -12.00 8.67 20.51
C GLU A 15 -13.39 8.31 19.99
N ASP A 16 -13.48 7.91 18.73
CA ASP A 16 -14.76 7.74 18.05
C ASP A 16 -14.97 6.24 17.81
N ARG A 17 -15.70 5.55 18.71
CA ARG A 17 -15.89 4.09 18.70
C ARG A 17 -17.28 3.63 18.28
N THR A 18 -18.14 4.56 17.89
CA THR A 18 -19.56 4.30 17.58
C THR A 18 -19.78 3.72 16.18
N VAL A 19 -18.85 3.96 15.26
CA VAL A 19 -18.92 3.49 13.87
C VAL A 19 -18.05 2.25 13.67
N TYR A 20 -18.60 1.26 12.97
CA TYR A 20 -17.96 0.00 12.64
C TYR A 20 -18.09 -0.32 11.15
N VAL A 21 -17.20 -1.16 10.64
CA VAL A 21 -17.36 -1.84 9.35
C VAL A 21 -17.83 -3.26 9.60
N GLU A 22 -18.85 -3.68 8.85
CA GLU A 22 -19.36 -5.05 8.83
C GLU A 22 -19.13 -5.64 7.43
N SER A 23 -18.88 -6.94 7.36
CA SER A 23 -18.87 -7.67 6.10
C SER A 23 -20.29 -7.89 5.54
N ASP A 24 -20.43 -7.82 4.22
CA ASP A 24 -21.76 -7.82 3.57
C ASP A 24 -22.26 -9.24 3.26
N VAL A 25 -21.34 -10.08 2.75
CA VAL A 25 -21.68 -11.40 2.19
C VAL A 25 -21.21 -12.52 3.12
N ASP A 26 -19.91 -12.56 3.42
CA ASP A 26 -19.28 -13.60 4.24
C ASP A 26 -18.40 -12.96 5.33
N GLU A 27 -17.77 -13.77 6.18
CA GLU A 27 -16.81 -13.32 7.21
C GLU A 27 -15.54 -12.65 6.65
N GLU A 28 -15.32 -12.70 5.34
CA GLU A 28 -14.11 -12.21 4.70
C GLU A 28 -14.10 -10.68 4.49
N LEU A 29 -13.03 -10.01 4.92
CA LEU A 29 -12.81 -8.58 4.70
C LEU A 29 -11.43 -8.29 4.10
N LEU A 30 -11.37 -7.33 3.19
CA LEU A 30 -10.13 -6.88 2.56
C LEU A 30 -10.07 -5.35 2.49
N PHE A 31 -8.99 -4.77 3.01
CA PHE A 31 -8.73 -3.35 2.98
C PHE A 31 -7.48 -3.07 2.15
N ASN A 32 -7.58 -2.15 1.21
CA ASN A 32 -6.46 -1.67 0.40
C ASN A 32 -6.13 -0.23 0.80
N LEU A 33 -4.96 -0.02 1.41
CA LEU A 33 -4.53 1.26 1.97
C LEU A 33 -3.37 1.83 1.15
N PRO A 34 -3.65 2.79 0.23
CA PRO A 34 -2.61 3.54 -0.44
C PRO A 34 -2.05 4.63 0.48
N PHE A 35 -0.73 4.65 0.69
CA PHE A 35 -0.05 5.73 1.40
C PHE A 35 0.40 6.82 0.42
N LYS A 36 0.42 8.08 0.88
CA LYS A 36 0.89 9.23 0.08
C LYS A 36 2.42 9.32 -0.06
N GLY A 37 3.14 8.39 0.56
CA GLY A 37 4.59 8.31 0.54
C GLY A 37 5.04 7.04 1.26
N HIS A 38 6.35 6.91 1.43
CA HIS A 38 6.95 5.72 2.01
C HIS A 38 6.76 5.73 3.53
N VAL A 39 6.19 4.65 4.07
CA VAL A 39 6.00 4.49 5.51
C VAL A 39 6.71 3.25 6.01
N LYS A 40 7.22 3.34 7.23
CA LYS A 40 7.72 2.21 8.01
C LYS A 40 6.66 1.81 9.02
N ILE A 41 6.16 0.59 8.93
CA ILE A 41 5.12 0.07 9.84
C ILE A 41 5.78 -0.89 10.84
N THR A 42 5.49 -0.68 12.11
CA THR A 42 6.08 -1.41 13.24
C THR A 42 5.06 -2.20 14.03
N GLY A 43 3.79 -1.79 14.02
CA GLY A 43 2.73 -2.47 14.76
C GLY A 43 1.36 -2.23 14.14
N LEU A 44 0.44 -3.13 14.44
CA LEU A 44 -0.97 -3.03 14.10
C LEU A 44 -1.79 -3.35 15.33
N VAL A 45 -2.86 -2.60 15.51
CA VAL A 45 -3.82 -2.77 16.58
C VAL A 45 -5.21 -2.80 15.96
N LEU A 46 -6.08 -3.64 16.48
CA LEU A 46 -7.48 -3.69 16.05
C LEU A 46 -8.42 -3.69 17.25
N VAL A 47 -9.65 -3.27 17.02
CA VAL A 47 -10.75 -3.40 17.97
C VAL A 47 -11.90 -4.08 17.26
N GLY A 48 -12.39 -5.14 17.87
CA GLY A 48 -13.66 -5.77 17.52
C GLY A 48 -14.53 -5.93 18.77
N ASP A 49 -15.69 -6.53 18.60
CA ASP A 49 -16.47 -7.01 19.74
C ASP A 49 -15.82 -8.25 20.38
N LEU A 50 -16.31 -8.63 21.57
CA LEU A 50 -15.93 -9.87 22.24
C LEU A 50 -16.83 -11.05 21.82
N ASP A 51 -17.62 -10.87 20.77
CA ASP A 51 -18.50 -11.86 20.18
C ASP A 51 -17.82 -12.63 19.05
N GLY A 52 -18.53 -13.59 18.44
CA GLY A 52 -18.02 -14.41 17.33
C GLY A 52 -17.63 -13.60 16.09
N THR A 53 -18.16 -12.37 15.95
CA THR A 53 -17.89 -11.47 14.82
C THR A 53 -16.46 -10.89 14.80
N HIS A 54 -15.67 -11.13 15.85
CA HIS A 54 -14.29 -10.65 15.92
C HIS A 54 -13.41 -11.38 14.89
N PRO A 55 -12.52 -10.70 14.15
CA PRO A 55 -11.63 -11.38 13.20
C PRO A 55 -10.62 -12.28 13.94
N ALA A 56 -10.47 -13.53 13.51
CA ALA A 56 -9.59 -14.51 14.17
C ALA A 56 -8.18 -14.53 13.56
N ARG A 57 -8.04 -14.13 12.30
CA ARG A 57 -6.75 -14.02 11.62
C ARG A 57 -6.66 -12.75 10.81
N ILE A 58 -5.42 -12.28 10.67
CA ILE A 58 -5.07 -11.20 9.75
C ILE A 58 -3.87 -11.61 8.91
N ARG A 59 -3.96 -11.30 7.62
CA ARG A 59 -2.92 -11.44 6.62
C ARG A 59 -2.56 -10.08 6.09
N LEU A 60 -1.26 -9.79 6.06
CA LEU A 60 -0.72 -8.52 5.60
C LEU A 60 0.08 -8.74 4.32
N PHE A 61 -0.13 -7.84 3.37
CA PHE A 61 0.57 -7.87 2.09
C PHE A 61 1.10 -6.48 1.79
N LYS A 62 2.37 -6.41 1.39
CA LYS A 62 3.04 -5.15 1.09
C LYS A 62 3.15 -4.91 -0.41
N ASP A 63 3.02 -3.65 -0.81
CA ASP A 63 3.30 -3.14 -2.17
C ASP A 63 2.57 -3.90 -3.29
N ARG A 64 1.40 -4.44 -2.98
CA ARG A 64 0.48 -5.05 -3.95
C ARG A 64 -0.70 -4.12 -4.20
N PRO A 65 -0.65 -3.28 -5.24
CA PRO A 65 -1.79 -2.44 -5.59
C PRO A 65 -2.95 -3.32 -6.06
N SER A 66 -4.18 -2.93 -5.70
CA SER A 66 -5.42 -3.58 -6.16
C SER A 66 -5.54 -5.07 -5.81
N MET A 67 -5.28 -5.42 -4.54
CA MET A 67 -5.55 -6.79 -4.11
C MET A 67 -7.05 -7.09 -4.14
N SER A 68 -7.40 -8.24 -4.70
CA SER A 68 -8.73 -8.86 -4.65
C SER A 68 -8.70 -10.09 -3.75
N PHE A 69 -9.89 -10.59 -3.37
CA PHE A 69 -10.03 -11.84 -2.59
C PHE A 69 -9.45 -13.08 -3.32
N GLU A 70 -9.36 -13.06 -4.64
CA GLU A 70 -8.66 -14.12 -5.38
C GLU A 70 -7.14 -14.01 -5.21
N THR A 71 -6.63 -12.78 -5.20
CA THR A 71 -5.21 -12.46 -5.03
C THR A 71 -4.78 -12.53 -3.57
N SER A 72 -5.69 -12.62 -2.60
CA SER A 72 -5.34 -12.83 -1.19
C SER A 72 -5.01 -14.30 -0.86
N ARG A 73 -5.20 -15.22 -1.83
CA ARG A 73 -4.87 -16.66 -1.69
C ARG A 73 -3.38 -16.97 -1.78
N VAL A 74 -2.57 -16.05 -2.29
CA VAL A 74 -1.11 -16.19 -2.28
C VAL A 74 -0.55 -16.03 -0.87
N GLU A 75 0.68 -16.50 -0.68
CA GLU A 75 1.40 -16.36 0.59
C GLU A 75 1.46 -14.89 1.03
N ALA A 76 1.03 -14.66 2.28
CA ALA A 76 1.06 -13.35 2.92
C ALA A 76 2.48 -13.03 3.40
N ASP A 77 2.86 -11.75 3.36
CA ASP A 77 4.17 -11.32 3.86
C ASP A 77 4.32 -11.58 5.37
N GLN A 78 3.21 -11.43 6.09
CA GLN A 78 3.07 -11.72 7.50
C GLN A 78 1.61 -12.09 7.84
N GLU A 79 1.44 -13.12 8.66
CA GLU A 79 0.14 -13.57 9.17
C GLU A 79 0.18 -13.57 10.71
N PHE A 80 -0.94 -13.18 11.34
CA PHE A 80 -1.12 -13.29 12.78
C PHE A 80 -2.45 -13.93 13.12
N SER A 81 -2.43 -14.73 14.19
CA SER A 81 -3.65 -15.14 14.89
C SER A 81 -4.06 -14.04 15.85
N LEU A 82 -5.22 -13.46 15.60
CA LEU A 82 -5.80 -12.42 16.41
C LEU A 82 -6.47 -13.01 17.66
N LYS A 83 -6.70 -12.15 18.65
CA LYS A 83 -7.42 -12.46 19.88
C LYS A 83 -8.52 -11.44 20.04
N GLN A 84 -9.67 -11.88 20.54
CA GLN A 84 -10.79 -11.02 20.85
C GLN A 84 -10.35 -9.94 21.85
N ASP A 85 -10.39 -8.69 21.39
CA ASP A 85 -10.04 -7.53 22.18
C ASP A 85 -10.94 -6.35 21.82
N SER A 86 -11.61 -5.83 22.85
CA SER A 86 -12.46 -4.66 22.76
C SER A 86 -11.73 -3.37 23.16
N ASN A 87 -10.51 -3.43 23.68
CA ASN A 87 -9.83 -2.25 24.22
C ASN A 87 -8.50 -1.90 23.53
N ALA A 88 -8.19 -2.51 22.39
CA ALA A 88 -6.93 -2.28 21.65
C ALA A 88 -5.67 -2.44 22.53
N GLN A 89 -5.73 -3.32 23.53
CA GLN A 89 -4.60 -3.61 24.42
C GLN A 89 -3.57 -4.50 23.75
N ILE A 90 -3.98 -5.25 22.72
CA ILE A 90 -3.09 -6.18 22.03
C ILE A 90 -2.42 -5.49 20.84
N ASP A 91 -1.12 -5.22 20.99
CA ASP A 91 -0.26 -4.78 19.89
C ASP A 91 0.28 -6.00 19.14
N TYR A 92 0.09 -6.00 17.82
CA TYR A 92 0.66 -6.99 16.93
C TYR A 92 1.90 -6.39 16.25
N PRO A 93 3.13 -6.75 16.69
CA PRO A 93 4.34 -6.16 16.16
C PRO A 93 4.67 -6.72 14.77
N LEU A 94 4.73 -5.84 13.77
CA LEU A 94 5.16 -6.18 12.41
C LEU A 94 6.69 -6.22 12.34
N LYS A 95 7.21 -7.07 11.45
CA LYS A 95 8.66 -7.08 11.16
C LYS A 95 9.04 -5.81 10.41
N ALA A 96 9.52 -4.81 11.14
CA ALA A 96 9.94 -3.52 10.58
C ALA A 96 10.94 -3.67 9.41
N SER A 97 11.77 -4.71 9.38
CA SER A 97 12.68 -4.98 8.24
C SER A 97 11.94 -5.35 6.95
N LYS A 98 10.78 -6.01 7.05
CA LYS A 98 9.92 -6.33 5.90
C LYS A 98 9.04 -5.14 5.50
N PHE A 99 8.54 -4.40 6.49
CA PHE A 99 7.60 -3.29 6.33
C PHE A 99 8.27 -1.92 6.53
N SER A 100 9.54 -1.78 6.14
CA SER A 100 10.31 -0.54 6.26
C SER A 100 9.98 0.48 5.18
N ASN A 101 9.59 0.02 4.00
CA ASN A 101 9.36 0.85 2.84
C ASN A 101 8.07 0.42 2.14
N VAL A 102 6.92 0.81 2.72
CA VAL A 102 5.60 0.42 2.23
C VAL A 102 4.94 1.62 1.59
N THR A 103 4.43 1.43 0.37
CA THR A 103 3.61 2.44 -0.34
C THR A 103 2.15 2.01 -0.39
N HIS A 104 1.90 0.71 -0.50
CA HIS A 104 0.56 0.13 -0.46
C HIS A 104 0.55 -0.98 0.58
N LEU A 105 -0.43 -0.95 1.48
CA LEU A 105 -0.66 -2.02 2.44
C LEU A 105 -2.06 -2.59 2.23
N SER A 106 -2.13 -3.92 2.13
CA SER A 106 -3.40 -4.60 2.09
C SER A 106 -3.56 -5.48 3.32
N LEU A 107 -4.71 -5.32 4.00
CA LEU A 107 -5.09 -6.08 5.19
C LEU A 107 -6.23 -7.02 4.82
N HIS A 108 -6.00 -8.32 4.96
CA HIS A 108 -6.98 -9.35 4.66
C HIS A 108 -7.35 -10.11 5.92
N PHE A 109 -8.64 -10.23 6.17
CA PHE A 109 -9.22 -10.96 7.29
C PHE A 109 -10.01 -12.14 6.72
N PRO A 110 -9.42 -13.34 6.66
CA PRO A 110 -10.05 -14.49 6.03
C PRO A 110 -11.11 -15.16 6.89
N ASN A 111 -11.04 -15.02 8.23
CA ASN A 111 -11.95 -15.69 9.14
C ASN A 111 -12.19 -14.92 10.43
N ASN A 112 -13.27 -15.29 11.13
CA ASN A 112 -13.63 -14.79 12.45
C ASN A 112 -13.69 -15.90 13.52
N PHE A 113 -14.21 -15.58 14.70
CA PHE A 113 -14.28 -16.49 15.85
C PHE A 113 -15.50 -17.43 15.85
N GLY A 114 -16.24 -17.51 14.74
CA GLY A 114 -17.33 -18.48 14.53
C GLY A 114 -18.70 -17.88 14.24
N ASP A 115 -18.76 -16.67 13.68
CA ASP A 115 -19.99 -15.98 13.28
C ASP A 115 -20.05 -15.86 11.75
N ASP A 116 -21.20 -15.52 11.18
CA ASP A 116 -21.35 -15.39 9.72
C ASP A 116 -20.74 -14.08 9.19
N LYS A 117 -20.57 -13.08 10.07
CA LYS A 117 -20.11 -11.73 9.70
C LYS A 117 -18.98 -11.25 10.57
N THR A 118 -18.08 -10.49 9.96
CA THR A 118 -16.94 -9.88 10.66
C THR A 118 -17.20 -8.40 10.92
N ARG A 119 -17.01 -7.96 12.17
CA ARG A 119 -17.18 -6.57 12.60
C ARG A 119 -15.89 -6.00 13.18
N ILE A 120 -15.48 -4.86 12.66
CA ILE A 120 -14.29 -4.14 13.10
C ILE A 120 -14.68 -2.70 13.41
N TYR A 121 -14.34 -2.23 14.61
CA TYR A 121 -14.64 -0.87 15.06
C TYR A 121 -13.49 0.09 14.78
N TYR A 122 -12.26 -0.42 14.88
CA TYR A 122 -11.07 0.40 14.77
C TYR A 122 -9.88 -0.40 14.27
N ILE A 123 -9.11 0.20 13.37
CA ILE A 123 -7.81 -0.32 12.94
C ILE A 123 -6.77 0.79 13.13
N GLY A 124 -5.82 0.54 14.03
CA GLY A 124 -4.68 1.40 14.29
C GLY A 124 -3.42 0.87 13.64
N LEU A 125 -2.75 1.69 12.84
CA LEU A 125 -1.42 1.38 12.31
C LEU A 125 -0.37 2.20 13.06
N ARG A 126 0.64 1.51 13.59
CA ARG A 126 1.77 2.15 14.29
C ARG A 126 2.99 2.15 13.39
N GLY A 127 3.46 3.34 13.02
CA GLY A 127 4.57 3.49 12.10
C GLY A 127 5.11 4.90 12.03
N GLU A 128 6.15 5.07 11.23
CA GLU A 128 6.83 6.34 10.99
C GLU A 128 6.78 6.66 9.50
N TYR A 129 6.42 7.90 9.17
CA TYR A 129 6.50 8.39 7.80
C TYR A 129 7.95 8.68 7.42
N ILE A 130 8.41 8.14 6.30
CA ILE A 130 9.76 8.36 5.80
C ILE A 130 9.72 9.58 4.87
N SER A 131 10.03 10.74 5.43
CA SER A 131 10.08 12.02 4.71
C SER A 131 11.33 12.17 3.82
N ASN A 132 12.41 11.47 4.15
CA ASN A 132 13.71 11.60 3.50
C ASN A 132 14.07 10.38 2.65
N ILE A 133 13.35 10.16 1.54
CA ILE A 133 14.09 9.63 0.38
C ILE A 133 14.77 10.84 -0.21
N ARG A 134 16.06 11.03 0.11
CA ARG A 134 16.89 11.95 -0.66
C ARG A 134 16.76 11.48 -2.11
N LYS A 135 15.98 12.21 -2.92
CA LYS A 135 16.10 12.13 -4.38
C LYS A 135 17.55 12.47 -4.65
N GLN A 136 18.39 11.44 -4.77
CA GLN A 136 19.71 11.62 -5.32
C GLN A 136 19.44 12.17 -6.70
N VAL A 137 19.69 13.47 -6.86
CA VAL A 137 19.54 14.18 -8.13
C VAL A 137 20.28 13.33 -9.14
N CYS A 138 19.54 12.67 -10.04
CA CYS A 138 20.15 11.96 -11.14
C CYS A 138 20.95 13.02 -11.89
N ILE A 139 22.28 12.95 -11.82
CA ILE A 139 23.13 13.72 -12.71
C ILE A 139 22.89 13.10 -14.08
N THR A 140 21.86 13.58 -14.77
CA THR A 140 21.73 13.33 -16.20
C THR A 140 22.86 14.11 -16.86
N THR A 141 23.98 13.44 -17.10
CA THR A 141 24.94 13.90 -18.10
C THR A 141 24.20 13.88 -19.44
N TYR A 142 23.65 15.03 -19.81
CA TYR A 142 23.15 15.25 -21.15
C TYR A 142 24.39 15.29 -22.04
N GLU A 143 24.67 14.20 -22.74
CA GLU A 143 25.70 14.15 -23.76
C GLU A 143 25.27 14.97 -24.99
N ALA A 144 25.07 16.28 -24.81
CA ALA A 144 25.06 17.24 -25.90
C ALA A 144 26.49 17.69 -26.17
N ARG A 145 27.24 16.83 -26.85
CA ARG A 145 28.27 17.32 -27.78
C ARG A 145 27.77 17.00 -29.19
N PRO A 146 27.28 17.99 -29.94
CA PRO A 146 27.15 17.86 -31.38
C PRO A 146 28.55 17.57 -31.94
N LEU A 147 28.81 16.37 -32.44
CA LEU A 147 29.99 16.11 -33.26
C LEU A 147 29.77 16.81 -34.61
N LEU A 148 30.42 17.97 -34.80
CA LEU A 148 30.44 18.73 -36.07
C LEU A 148 31.02 17.96 -37.28
N LYS A 149 31.32 16.68 -37.15
CA LYS A 149 31.88 15.82 -38.22
C LYS A 149 30.84 14.99 -38.98
N ASP A 150 29.58 14.94 -38.55
CA ASP A 150 28.63 13.97 -39.10
C ASP A 150 27.74 14.48 -40.25
N HIS A 151 27.83 15.76 -40.64
CA HIS A 151 27.09 16.24 -41.81
C HIS A 151 27.80 17.37 -42.56
N LYS A 152 28.60 17.00 -43.57
CA LYS A 152 28.71 17.74 -44.84
C LYS A 152 28.94 16.72 -45.96
N GLY A 153 27.88 16.45 -46.72
CA GLY A 153 27.98 15.68 -47.96
C GLY A 153 28.87 16.41 -48.97
N GLU A 154 29.84 15.69 -49.51
CA GLU A 154 30.27 15.85 -50.91
C GLU A 154 29.03 15.58 -51.80
N ILE A 155 28.75 16.18 -52.97
CA ILE A 155 29.50 16.54 -54.20
C ILE A 155 28.42 17.21 -55.14
N PRO A 156 28.67 17.75 -56.38
CA PRO A 156 29.91 18.04 -57.12
C PRO A 156 29.97 19.42 -57.82
N ASP A 157 31.16 19.71 -58.35
CA ASP A 157 31.57 20.81 -59.24
C ASP A 157 30.90 20.73 -60.63
N ALA A 158 30.31 21.84 -61.13
CA ALA A 158 30.05 22.02 -62.56
C ALA A 158 29.78 23.48 -62.99
N VAL A 159 30.72 23.98 -63.80
CA VAL A 159 30.61 24.98 -64.90
C VAL A 159 30.78 26.47 -64.57
N GLN A 160 32.02 26.93 -64.76
CA GLN A 160 32.36 28.30 -65.15
C GLN A 160 31.67 28.71 -66.46
N ARG A 161 31.01 29.88 -66.47
CA ARG A 161 30.80 30.67 -67.70
C ARG A 161 31.24 32.10 -67.43
N GLY A 162 32.38 32.48 -68.01
CA GLY A 162 32.86 33.85 -68.04
C GLY A 162 32.10 34.67 -69.08
N VAL A 163 31.96 35.97 -68.81
CA VAL A 163 31.62 36.98 -69.81
C VAL A 163 32.43 38.25 -69.52
N PHE A 164 33.13 38.71 -70.57
CA PHE A 164 33.98 39.90 -70.75
C PHE A 164 35.40 39.86 -70.18
#